data_AF-A0A936ELW6-F1
#
_entry.id   AF-A0A936ELW6-F1
#
_cell.length_a   1.000
_cell.length_b   1.000
_cell.length_c   1.000
_cell.angle_alpha   90.00
_cell.angle_beta   90.00
_cell.angle_gamma   90.00
#
_symmetry.space_group_name_H-M   'P 1'
#
loop_
_entity.id
_entity.type
_entity.pdbx_description
1 polymer ?
#
loop_
_entity_poly.entity_id
_entity_poly.type
_entity_poly.pdbx_seq_one_letter_code
_entity_poly.pdbx_strand_id
1 'polypeptide(L)' 'MLNSAVDDDDIFIGKYDLSLNLVWVKQIGGPSFQKVFDIETDAADNIYTTGHYNGTADFDAGPAEKTDRLRRP' A
#
# COMPACT_ATOMS: atom_id res chain seq x y z
N MET A 1 -3.82 -20.73 16.25
CA MET A 1 -2.34 -20.80 16.24
C MET A 1 -1.86 -19.73 15.28
N LEU A 2 -1.55 -18.53 15.80
CA LEU A 2 -1.07 -17.41 14.99
C LEU A 2 0.45 -17.55 14.88
N ASN A 3 0.93 -17.95 13.71
CA ASN A 3 2.36 -17.99 13.45
C ASN A 3 2.81 -16.54 13.25
N SER A 4 3.54 -16.00 14.22
CA SER A 4 4.20 -14.71 14.12
C SER A 4 5.27 -14.78 13.01
N ALA A 5 4.86 -14.54 11.77
CA ALA A 5 5.76 -13.89 10.83
C ALA A 5 5.93 -12.47 11.37
N VAL A 6 7.18 -12.06 11.55
CA VAL A 6 7.59 -10.79 12.13
C VAL A 6 6.73 -9.65 11.57
N ASP A 7 6.13 -8.87 12.46
CA ASP A 7 5.24 -7.75 12.17
C ASP A 7 6.08 -6.64 11.52
N ASP A 8 6.32 -6.75 10.22
CA ASP A 8 6.99 -5.74 9.43
C ASP A 8 5.95 -4.71 8.97
N ASP A 9 6.24 -3.43 9.26
CA ASP A 9 5.34 -2.33 8.89
C ASP A 9 5.17 -2.27 7.37
N ASP A 10 3.94 -2.46 6.90
CA ASP A 10 3.53 -2.19 5.52
C ASP A 10 3.22 -0.71 5.33
N ILE A 11 3.33 -0.24 4.09
CA ILE A 11 2.92 1.12 3.70
C ILE A 11 1.47 1.09 3.22
N PHE A 12 0.66 2.02 3.72
CA PHE A 12 -0.69 2.27 3.21
C PHE A 12 -0.80 3.69 2.66
N ILE A 13 -1.36 3.83 1.45
CA ILE A 13 -1.64 5.10 0.80
C ILE A 13 -3.15 5.18 0.57
N GLY A 14 -3.81 6.20 1.13
CA GLY A 14 -5.24 6.44 0.97
C GLY A 14 -5.53 7.68 0.13
N LYS A 15 -6.44 7.58 -0.84
CA LYS A 15 -7.02 8.74 -1.53
C LYS A 15 -8.39 9.04 -0.93
N TYR A 16 -8.61 10.30 -0.56
CA TYR A 16 -9.88 10.80 -0.06
C TYR A 16 -10.44 11.86 -1.00
N ASP A 17 -11.75 12.01 -1.04
CA ASP A 17 -12.40 13.14 -1.72
C ASP A 17 -12.42 14.40 -0.84
N LEU A 18 -12.92 15.52 -1.37
CA LEU A 18 -13.01 16.79 -0.64
C LEU A 18 -13.97 16.75 0.56
N SER A 19 -14.82 15.74 0.64
CA SER A 19 -15.72 15.48 1.77
C SER A 19 -15.13 14.48 2.77
N LEU A 20 -13.85 14.13 2.63
CA LEU A 20 -13.13 13.14 3.44
C LEU A 20 -13.68 11.70 3.32
N ASN A 21 -14.41 11.39 2.24
CA ASN A 21 -14.77 10.01 1.95
C ASN A 21 -13.57 9.28 1.34
N LEU A 22 -13.34 8.05 1.78
CA LEU A 22 -12.28 7.19 1.24
C LEU A 22 -12.65 6.75 -0.19
N VAL A 23 -11.80 7.11 -1.16
CA VAL A 23 -11.95 6.72 -2.56
C VAL A 23 -11.31 5.35 -2.80
N TRP A 24 -10.07 5.17 -2.34
CA TRP A 24 -9.34 3.90 -2.41
C TRP A 24 -8.18 3.86 -1.41
N VAL A 25 -7.67 2.64 -1.17
CA VAL A 25 -6.41 2.38 -0.45
C VAL A 25 -5.53 1.51 -1.32
N LYS A 26 -4.23 1.82 -1.34
CA LYS A 26 -3.17 0.97 -1.88
C LYS A 26 -2.23 0.56 -0.75
N GLN A 27 -1.81 -0.70 -0.78
CA GLN A 27 -0.84 -1.28 0.14
C GLN A 27 0.44 -1.55 -0.64
N ILE A 28 1.57 -1.13 -0.09
CA ILE A 28 2.90 -1.53 -0.57
C ILE A 28 3.52 -2.34 0.55
N GLY A 29 3.77 -3.62 0.27
CA GLY A 29 4.19 -4.57 1.29
C GLY A 29 5.13 -5.63 0.75
N GLY A 30 5.81 -6.32 1.66
CA GLY A 30 6.82 -7.32 1.36
C GLY A 30 7.14 -8.20 2.57
N PRO A 31 8.02 -9.19 2.43
CA PRO A 31 8.40 -10.09 3.53
C PRO A 31 9.36 -9.45 4.55
N SER A 32 9.50 -8.13 4.54
CA SER A 32 10.48 -7.36 5.31
C SER A 32 9.93 -5.97 5.58
N PHE A 33 10.55 -5.17 6.47
CA PHE A 33 10.12 -3.81 6.78
C PHE A 33 10.02 -2.88 5.55
N GLN A 34 8.92 -2.11 5.46
CA GLN A 34 8.79 -0.97 4.56
C GLN A 34 8.52 0.34 5.31
N LYS A 35 9.00 1.45 4.76
CA LYS A 35 8.76 2.79 5.29
C LYS A 35 8.71 3.83 4.20
N VAL A 36 7.69 4.69 4.24
CA VAL A 36 7.64 5.95 3.46
C VAL A 36 8.23 7.09 4.29
N PHE A 37 9.01 7.95 3.65
CA PHE A 37 9.47 9.21 4.22
C PHE A 37 8.73 10.40 3.64
N ASP A 38 8.33 10.32 2.37
CA ASP A 38 7.69 11.43 1.68
C ASP A 38 6.75 10.95 0.56
N ILE A 39 5.77 11.78 0.24
CA ILE A 39 4.77 11.54 -0.81
C ILE A 39 4.45 12.86 -1.52
N GLU A 40 4.52 12.84 -2.84
CA GLU A 40 4.22 13.99 -3.69
C GLU A 40 3.35 13.58 -4.88
N THR A 41 2.66 14.57 -5.45
CA THR A 41 1.78 14.38 -6.62
C THR A 41 2.13 15.35 -7.74
N ASP A 42 1.91 14.95 -8.99
CA ASP A 42 2.03 15.85 -10.14
C ASP A 42 0.64 16.32 -10.64
N ALA A 43 0.65 17.26 -11.60
CA ALA A 43 -0.57 17.79 -12.19
C ALA A 43 -1.38 16.77 -13.01
N ALA A 44 -0.83 15.57 -13.26
CA ALA A 44 -1.50 14.47 -13.92
C ALA A 44 -2.02 13.42 -12.92
N ASP A 45 -2.08 13.75 -11.63
CA ASP A 45 -2.56 12.87 -10.55
C ASP A 45 -1.69 11.61 -10.34
N ASN A 46 -0.44 11.60 -10.83
CA ASN A 46 0.51 10.54 -10.47
C ASN A 46 1.00 10.73 -9.04
N ILE A 47 1.28 9.61 -8.36
CA ILE A 47 1.74 9.59 -6.97
C ILE A 47 3.18 9.08 -6.95
N TYR A 48 4.05 9.85 -6.31
CA TYR A 48 5.46 9.51 -6.11
C TYR A 48 5.72 9.38 -4.62
N THR A 49 6.31 8.27 -4.20
CA THR A 49 6.74 8.07 -2.82
C THR A 49 8.24 7.83 -2.76
N THR A 50 8.86 8.33 -1.69
CA THR A 50 10.24 7.97 -1.35
C THR A 50 10.27 7.27 -0.01
N GLY A 51 11.21 6.37 0.16
CA GLY A 51 11.18 5.46 1.30
C GLY A 51 12.29 4.43 1.28
N HIS A 52 12.20 3.53 2.26
CA HIS A 52 13.02 2.34 2.35
C HIS A 52 12.13 1.10 2.24
N TYR A 53 12.55 0.14 1.44
CA TYR A 53 12.10 -1.24 1.54
C TYR A 53 13.34 -2.12 1.67
N ASN A 54 13.18 -3.24 2.37
CA ASN A 54 14.17 -4.31 2.38
C ASN A 54 13.61 -5.51 1.60
N GLY A 55 14.46 -6.21 0.86
CA GLY A 55 14.06 -7.36 0.05
C GLY A 55 13.18 -6.96 -1.13
N THR A 56 12.05 -7.66 -1.30
CA THR A 56 11.09 -7.42 -2.38
C THR A 56 9.88 -6.66 -1.83
N ALA A 57 9.35 -5.70 -2.59
CA ALA A 57 8.10 -5.04 -2.28
C ALA A 57 7.16 -5.10 -3.50
N ASP A 58 5.87 -5.33 -3.24
CA ASP A 58 4.82 -5.26 -4.25
C ASP A 58 4.25 -3.84 -4.28
N PHE A 59 4.46 -3.14 -5.40
CA PHE A 59 3.97 -1.78 -5.62
C PHE A 59 2.65 -1.74 -6.41
N ASP A 60 1.99 -2.89 -6.61
CA ASP A 60 0.73 -2.98 -7.37
C ASP A 60 0.90 -2.47 -8.82
N ALA A 61 2.04 -2.83 -9.45
CA ALA A 61 2.47 -2.32 -10.76
C ALA A 61 1.74 -2.95 -11.98
N GLY A 62 0.74 -3.82 -11.76
CA GLY A 62 0.04 -4.60 -12.80
C GLY A 62 -0.55 -5.89 -12.21
N PRO A 63 -1.48 -6.60 -12.90
CA PRO A 63 -2.50 -7.39 -12.22
C PRO A 63 -1.91 -8.59 -11.48
N ALA A 64 -1.80 -8.47 -10.16
CA ALA A 64 -1.90 -9.61 -9.28
C ALA A 64 -3.39 -9.87 -9.06
N GLU A 65 -3.95 -10.88 -9.74
CA GLU A 65 -5.25 -11.48 -9.42
C GLU A 65 -5.24 -11.97 -7.97
N LYS A 66 -5.47 -11.07 -7.02
CA LYS A 66 -5.73 -11.41 -5.63
C LYS A 66 -7.21 -11.17 -5.42
N THR A 67 -7.96 -12.15 -5.93
CA THR A 67 -9.37 -12.42 -5.62
C THR A 67 -9.78 -11.76 -4.31
N ASP A 68 -10.73 -10.85 -4.42
CA ASP A 68 -11.70 -10.44 -3.41
C ASP A 68 -11.73 -11.38 -2.19
N ARG A 69 -10.91 -11.09 -1.18
CA ARG A 69 -10.97 -11.78 0.13
C ARG A 69 -11.54 -10.90 1.23
N LEU A 70 -12.27 -9.83 0.87
CA LEU A 70 -13.02 -9.03 1.84
C LEU A 70 -14.44 -8.62 1.38
N ARG A 71 -15.03 -9.26 0.38
CA ARG A 71 -16.49 -9.44 0.34
C ARG A 71 -16.87 -10.77 0.96
N ARG A 72 -17.15 -10.76 2.25
CA ARG A 72 -18.17 -11.65 2.81
C ARG A 72 -19.34 -10.79 3.28
N PRO A 73 -20.59 -11.19 2.95
CA PRO A 73 -21.80 -10.48 3.33
C PRO A 73 -22.01 -10.44 4.85
#